data_AF-A0A929QZB5-F1
#
_entry.id   AF-A0A929QZB5-F1
#
_cell.length_a   1.000
_cell.length_b   1.000
_cell.length_c   1.000
_cell.angle_alpha   90.00
_cell.angle_beta   90.00
_cell.angle_gamma   90.00
#
_symmetry.space_group_name_H-M   'P 1'
#
loop_
_entity.id
_entity.type
_entity.pdbx_description
1 polymer ?
#
loop_
_entity_poly.entity_id
_entity_poly.type
_entity_poly.pdbx_seq_one_letter_code
_entity_poly.pdbx_strand_id
1 'polypeptide(L)'
;AALVLAAKAAATLVTIRAGAWGGVLTPAVALGAGLGALSGLAWSQAWPGSPVAAHVFIGAAVFLGASMDAPFTGLVLVAEFTQQGAGILVPAIVATASATAASSLARALRSGRGPDRGPR
;
A
#
# COMPACT_ATOMS: atom_id res chain seq x y z
N ALA A 1 6.63 13.60 8.32
CA ALA A 1 6.07 12.46 7.56
C ALA A 1 4.55 12.53 7.41
N ALA A 2 3.77 12.57 8.50
CA ALA A 2 2.30 12.53 8.43
C ALA A 2 1.68 13.70 7.66
N LEU A 3 2.15 14.93 7.90
CA LEU A 3 1.70 16.12 7.18
C LEU A 3 1.99 16.06 5.67
N VAL A 4 3.20 15.61 5.30
CA VAL A 4 3.61 15.41 3.90
C VAL A 4 2.77 14.31 3.24
N LEU A 5 2.49 13.23 3.96
CA LEU A 5 1.67 12.14 3.47
C LEU A 5 0.22 12.58 3.25
N ALA A 6 -0.37 13.31 4.20
CA ALA A 6 -1.73 13.83 4.09
C ALA A 6 -1.84 14.83 2.92
N ALA A 7 -0.87 15.73 2.78
CA ALA A 7 -0.80 16.66 1.65
C ALA A 7 -0.67 15.92 0.32
N LYS A 8 0.18 14.88 0.26
CA LYS A 8 0.37 14.06 -0.94
C LYS A 8 -0.88 13.24 -1.28
N ALA A 9 -1.57 12.68 -0.29
CA ALA A 9 -2.82 11.94 -0.48
C ALA A 9 -3.92 12.86 -1.01
N ALA A 10 -4.08 14.04 -0.42
CA ALA A 10 -5.00 15.06 -0.89
C ALA A 10 -4.68 15.51 -2.31
N ALA A 11 -3.41 15.82 -2.62
CA ALA A 11 -2.97 16.19 -3.95
C ALA A 11 -3.25 15.09 -4.99
N THR A 12 -3.01 13.83 -4.63
CA THR A 12 -3.26 12.66 -5.51
C THR A 12 -4.75 12.48 -5.77
N LEU A 13 -5.59 12.60 -4.74
CA LEU A 13 -7.04 12.51 -4.88
C LEU A 13 -7.60 13.65 -5.75
N VAL A 14 -7.08 14.86 -5.58
CA VAL A 14 -7.44 16.04 -6.37
C VAL A 14 -6.99 15.88 -7.83
N THR A 15 -5.79 15.37 -8.10
CA THR A 15 -5.31 15.14 -9.49
C THR A 15 -6.06 14.01 -10.19
N ILE A 16 -6.37 12.91 -9.49
CA ILE A 16 -7.21 11.83 -10.03
C ILE A 16 -8.61 12.38 -10.33
N ARG A 17 -9.20 13.18 -9.44
CA ARG A 17 -10.49 13.84 -9.69
C ARG A 17 -10.45 14.87 -10.82
N ALA A 18 -9.30 15.50 -11.06
CA ALA A 18 -9.11 16.50 -12.11
C ALA A 18 -8.88 15.88 -13.50
N GLY A 19 -8.88 14.55 -13.64
CA GLY A 19 -8.76 13.89 -14.94
C GLY A 19 -7.35 13.96 -15.54
N ALA A 20 -6.30 14.06 -14.71
CA ALA A 20 -4.94 14.02 -15.19
C ALA A 20 -4.61 12.64 -15.80
N TRP A 21 -4.39 12.60 -17.12
CA TRP A 21 -3.86 11.44 -17.85
C TRP A 21 -2.35 11.32 -17.58
N GLY A 22 -1.99 11.01 -16.33
CA GLY A 22 -0.62 10.80 -15.88
C GLY A 22 -0.48 9.48 -15.14
N GLY A 23 0.67 8.82 -15.25
CA GLY A 23 0.91 7.52 -14.61
C GLY A 23 0.70 7.57 -13.08
N VAL A 24 -0.18 6.70 -12.58
CA VAL A 24 -0.52 6.60 -11.14
C VAL A 24 0.50 5.82 -10.30
N LEU A 25 1.54 5.26 -10.94
CA LEU A 25 2.55 4.43 -10.29
C LEU A 25 3.40 5.23 -9.29
N THR A 26 4.00 6.34 -9.74
CA THR A 26 4.86 7.19 -8.91
C THR A 26 4.15 7.78 -7.68
N PRO A 27 2.92 8.34 -7.80
CA PRO A 27 2.20 8.81 -6.61
C PRO A 27 1.83 7.66 -5.67
N ALA A 28 1.45 6.49 -6.19
CA ALA A 28 1.13 5.33 -5.35
C ALA A 28 2.35 4.83 -4.56
N VAL A 29 3.51 4.68 -5.20
CA VAL A 29 4.76 4.31 -4.51
C VAL A 29 5.10 5.32 -3.42
N ALA A 30 4.97 6.63 -3.70
CA ALA A 30 5.28 7.66 -2.72
C ALA A 30 4.32 7.67 -1.51
N LEU A 31 3.03 7.41 -1.74
CA LEU A 31 2.05 7.27 -0.65
C LEU A 31 2.33 6.03 0.19
N GLY A 32 2.56 4.88 -0.45
CA GLY A 32 2.90 3.64 0.25
C GLY A 32 4.22 3.75 1.03
N ALA A 33 5.25 4.36 0.44
CA ALA A 33 6.52 4.62 1.10
C ALA A 33 6.36 5.52 2.33
N GLY A 34 5.55 6.57 2.22
CA GLY A 34 5.30 7.47 3.35
C GLY A 34 4.47 6.81 4.46
N LEU A 35 3.50 5.95 4.12
CA LEU A 35 2.80 5.11 5.10
C LEU A 35 3.77 4.16 5.80
N GLY A 36 4.61 3.46 5.03
CA GLY A 36 5.66 2.59 5.54
C GLY A 36 6.66 3.31 6.45
N ALA A 37 7.01 4.56 6.13
CA ALA A 37 7.87 5.39 6.98
C ALA A 37 7.20 5.68 8.33
N LEU A 38 5.91 6.04 8.34
CA LEU A 38 5.17 6.26 9.59
C LEU A 38 5.10 4.99 10.43
N SER A 39 4.77 3.86 9.82
CA SER A 39 4.74 2.55 10.48
C SER A 39 6.10 2.18 11.07
N GLY A 40 7.17 2.33 10.28
CA GLY A 40 8.53 2.00 10.71
C GLY A 40 9.06 2.93 11.80
N LEU A 41 8.75 4.22 11.74
CA LEU A 41 9.10 5.17 12.81
C LEU A 41 8.35 4.85 14.11
N ALA A 42 7.05 4.55 14.03
CA ALA A 42 6.27 4.12 15.19
C ALA A 42 6.81 2.81 15.78
N TRP A 43 7.15 1.84 14.93
CA TRP A 43 7.72 0.56 15.36
C TRP A 43 9.10 0.73 16.01
N SER A 44 9.93 1.62 15.48
CA SER A 44 11.27 1.92 16.03
C SER A 44 11.22 2.46 17.46
N GLN A 45 10.11 3.08 17.87
CA GLN A 45 9.92 3.50 19.27
C GLN A 45 9.70 2.31 20.21
N ALA A 46 9.06 1.23 19.74
CA ALA A 46 8.82 0.02 20.52
C ALA A 46 10.01 -0.96 20.44
N TRP A 47 10.63 -1.09 19.28
CA TRP A 47 11.81 -1.92 19.04
C TRP A 47 12.94 -1.12 18.36
N PRO A 48 13.83 -0.51 19.15
CA PRO A 48 15.01 0.19 18.66
C PRO A 48 15.92 -0.77 17.88
N GLY A 49 16.42 -0.34 16.72
CA GLY A 49 17.29 -1.14 15.84
C GLY A 49 16.58 -1.78 14.65
N SER A 50 15.26 -1.67 14.56
CA SER A 50 14.51 -2.07 13.36
C SER A 50 14.83 -1.16 12.16
N PRO A 51 15.14 -1.71 10.98
CA PRO A 51 15.38 -0.92 9.78
C PRO A 51 14.09 -0.29 9.27
N VAL A 52 13.97 1.03 9.42
CA VAL A 52 12.81 1.81 8.90
C VAL A 52 12.69 1.66 7.39
N ALA A 53 13.80 1.54 6.66
CA ALA A 53 13.82 1.33 5.21
C ALA A 53 13.03 0.09 4.76
N ALA A 54 13.06 -0.99 5.57
CA ALA A 54 12.28 -2.20 5.30
C ALA A 54 10.76 -1.91 5.31
N HIS A 55 10.31 -1.11 6.27
CA HIS A 55 8.91 -0.74 6.42
C HIS A 55 8.46 0.19 5.28
N VAL A 56 9.33 1.12 4.87
CA VAL A 56 9.12 2.00 3.71
C VAL A 56 8.94 1.17 2.43
N PHE A 57 9.83 0.21 2.19
CA PHE A 57 9.76 -0.68 1.03
C PHE A 57 8.47 -1.50 1.02
N ILE A 58 8.16 -2.17 2.14
CA ILE A 58 6.96 -2.99 2.28
C ILE A 58 5.69 -2.15 2.10
N GLY A 59 5.64 -0.96 2.70
CA GLY A 59 4.52 -0.03 2.53
C GLY A 59 4.30 0.40 1.08
N ALA A 60 5.38 0.69 0.35
CA ALA A 60 5.32 1.01 -1.07
C ALA A 60 4.77 -0.16 -1.91
N ALA A 61 5.30 -1.37 -1.70
CA ALA A 61 4.90 -2.58 -2.42
C ALA A 61 3.42 -2.93 -2.18
N VAL A 62 3.00 -2.95 -0.91
CA VAL A 62 1.61 -3.30 -0.53
C VAL A 62 0.62 -2.29 -1.08
N PHE A 63 0.89 -0.98 -0.94
CA PHE A 63 -0.01 0.06 -1.41
C PHE A 63 -0.13 0.06 -2.94
N LEU A 64 1.00 -0.07 -3.65
CA LEU A 64 1.00 -0.12 -5.11
C LEU A 64 0.25 -1.37 -5.60
N GLY A 65 0.56 -2.54 -5.03
CA GLY A 65 -0.08 -3.80 -5.37
C GLY A 65 -1.60 -3.79 -5.14
N ALA A 66 -2.05 -3.21 -4.03
CA ALA A 66 -3.47 -3.04 -3.72
C ALA A 66 -4.16 -2.05 -4.68
N SER A 67 -3.48 -0.97 -5.06
CA SER A 67 -4.03 0.05 -5.97
C SER A 67 -4.26 -0.47 -7.40
N MET A 68 -3.49 -1.48 -7.82
CA MET A 68 -3.60 -2.10 -9.15
C MET A 68 -4.47 -3.36 -9.16
N ASP A 69 -5.01 -3.79 -8.02
CA ASP A 69 -5.64 -5.13 -7.82
C ASP A 69 -4.72 -6.28 -8.30
N ALA A 70 -3.40 -6.06 -8.23
CA ALA A 70 -2.35 -6.95 -8.70
C ALA A 70 -1.19 -6.97 -7.67
N PRO A 71 -1.40 -7.59 -6.50
CA PRO A 71 -0.52 -7.48 -5.33
C PRO A 71 0.92 -7.96 -5.59
N PHE A 72 1.08 -9.11 -6.23
CA PHE A 72 2.41 -9.65 -6.55
C PHE A 72 3.11 -8.85 -7.64
N THR A 73 2.37 -8.35 -8.64
CA THR A 73 2.92 -7.47 -9.69
C THR A 73 3.44 -6.17 -9.10
N GLY A 74 2.69 -5.54 -8.18
CA GLY A 74 3.14 -4.34 -7.47
C GLY A 74 4.37 -4.58 -6.61
N LEU A 75 4.43 -5.72 -5.91
CA LEU A 75 5.61 -6.11 -5.15
C LEU A 75 6.86 -6.25 -6.03
N VAL A 76 6.77 -6.98 -7.14
CA VAL A 76 7.89 -7.17 -8.08
C VAL A 76 8.32 -5.82 -8.66
N LEU A 77 7.39 -4.97 -9.09
CA LEU A 77 7.74 -3.65 -9.63
C LEU A 77 8.51 -2.78 -8.63
N VAL A 78 8.09 -2.76 -7.36
CA VAL A 78 8.80 -1.99 -6.32
C VAL A 78 10.15 -2.63 -5.99
N ALA A 79 10.24 -3.96 -5.95
CA ALA A 79 11.50 -4.69 -5.77
C ALA A 79 12.51 -4.34 -6.87
N GLU A 80 12.07 -4.38 -8.13
CA GLU A 80 12.89 -4.03 -9.29
C GLU A 80 13.31 -2.55 -9.27
N PHE A 81 12.39 -1.61 -9.00
CA PHE A 81 12.74 -0.18 -9.00
C PHE A 81 13.70 0.22 -7.89
N THR A 82 13.64 -0.45 -6.75
CA THR A 82 14.49 -0.14 -5.59
C THR A 82 15.74 -1.01 -5.51
N GLN A 83 15.87 -1.99 -6.41
CA GLN A 83 16.96 -2.98 -6.47
C GLN A 83 17.25 -3.57 -5.07
N GLN A 84 16.20 -3.78 -4.28
CA GLN A 84 16.34 -4.33 -2.93
C GLN A 84 16.65 -5.83 -3.01
N GLY A 85 17.68 -6.26 -2.28
CA GLY A 85 18.12 -7.66 -2.28
C GLY A 85 17.08 -8.63 -1.71
N ALA A 86 17.27 -9.93 -1.98
CA ALA A 86 16.33 -11.00 -1.62
C ALA A 86 15.99 -11.10 -0.12
N GLY A 87 16.79 -10.51 0.77
CA GLY A 87 16.54 -10.49 2.22
C GLY A 87 15.22 -9.80 2.62
N ILE A 88 14.70 -8.87 1.79
CA ILE A 88 13.44 -8.16 2.08
C ILE A 88 12.20 -8.88 1.51
N LEU A 89 12.38 -9.84 0.60
CA LEU A 89 11.29 -10.45 -0.16
C LEU A 89 10.37 -11.27 0.74
N VAL A 90 10.92 -12.04 1.68
CA VAL A 90 10.15 -12.87 2.61
C VAL A 90 9.17 -12.00 3.44
N PRO A 91 9.61 -10.98 4.20
CA PRO A 91 8.69 -10.14 4.95
C PRO A 91 7.73 -9.34 4.03
N ALA A 92 8.16 -8.96 2.82
CA ALA A 92 7.30 -8.25 1.89
C ALA A 92 6.18 -9.13 1.31
N ILE A 93 6.46 -10.41 0.99
CA ILE A 93 5.45 -11.38 0.56
C ILE A 93 4.42 -11.61 1.67
N VAL A 94 4.87 -11.81 2.91
CA VAL A 94 3.98 -12.02 4.06
C VAL A 94 3.08 -10.81 4.28
N ALA A 95 3.64 -9.59 4.23
CA ALA A 95 2.86 -8.35 4.35
C ALA A 95 1.85 -8.16 3.19
N THR A 96 2.25 -8.53 1.98
CA THR A 96 1.38 -8.43 0.80
C THR A 96 0.23 -9.45 0.86
N ALA A 97 0.53 -10.68 1.30
CA ALA A 97 -0.46 -11.73 1.49
C ALA A 97 -1.47 -11.37 2.58
N SER A 98 -1.00 -10.85 3.73
CA SER A 98 -1.88 -10.44 4.84
C SER A 98 -2.78 -9.27 4.45
N ALA A 99 -2.25 -8.27 3.73
CA ALA A 99 -3.05 -7.17 3.19
C ALA A 99 -4.12 -7.65 2.19
N THR A 100 -3.76 -8.60 1.33
CA THR A 100 -4.69 -9.20 0.36
C THR A 100 -5.80 -9.98 1.07
N ALA A 101 -5.45 -10.75 2.10
CA ALA A 101 -6.42 -11.49 2.92
C ALA A 101 -7.36 -10.56 3.71
N ALA A 102 -6.83 -9.48 4.29
CA ALA A 102 -7.66 -8.47 4.95
C ALA A 102 -8.62 -7.80 3.95
N SER A 103 -8.14 -7.53 2.74
CA SER A 103 -8.95 -6.91 1.68
C SER A 103 -10.03 -7.85 1.16
N SER A 104 -9.73 -9.15 1.01
CA SER A 104 -10.73 -10.15 0.62
C SER A 104 -11.80 -10.34 1.70
N LEU A 105 -11.40 -10.39 2.98
CA LEU A 105 -12.33 -10.46 4.10
C LEU A 105 -13.22 -9.21 4.18
N ALA A 106 -12.66 -8.02 4.05
CA ALA A 106 -13.42 -6.78 4.03
C ALA A 106 -14.45 -6.74 2.88
N ARG A 107 -14.09 -7.28 1.70
CA ARG A 107 -15.02 -7.44 0.57
C ARG A 107 -16.13 -8.45 0.89
N ALA A 108 -15.79 -9.59 1.49
CA ALA A 108 -16.76 -10.62 1.90
C ALA A 108 -17.76 -10.10 2.96
N LEU A 109 -17.31 -9.30 3.92
CA LEU A 109 -18.17 -8.69 4.93
C LEU A 109 -19.10 -7.59 4.37
N ARG A 110 -18.73 -7.00 3.23
CA ARG A 110 -19.54 -5.99 2.53
C ARG A 110 -20.57 -6.63 1.60
N SER A 111 -20.28 -7.79 1.00
CA SER A 111 -21.25 -8.49 0.15
C SER A 111 -22.46 -9.01 0.95
N GLY A 112 -22.27 -9.39 2.21
CA GLY A 112 -23.37 -9.78 3.12
C GLY A 112 -24.23 -8.63 3.66
N ARG A 113 -23.94 -7.37 3.31
CA ARG A 113 -24.72 -6.17 3.71
C ARG A 113 -25.47 -5.51 2.55
N GLY A 114 -25.54 -6.15 1.38
CA GLY A 114 -26.37 -5.67 0.28
C GLY A 114 -27.85 -5.78 0.65
N PRO A 115 -28.67 -4.71 0.51
CA PRO A 115 -30.10 -4.81 0.75
C PRO A 115 -30.70 -5.81 -0.24
N ASP A 116 -31.39 -6.83 0.28
CA ASP A 116 -32.19 -7.78 -0.49
C ASP A 116 -33.06 -7.02 -1.49
N ARG A 117 -32.64 -7.00 -2.75
CA ARG A 117 -33.53 -6.61 -3.84
C ARG A 117 -34.38 -7.84 -4.15
N GLY A 118 -35.54 -7.89 -3.49
CA GLY A 118 -36.56 -8.90 -3.74
C GLY A 118 -36.93 -9.00 -5.23
N PRO A 119 -37.38 -10.18 -5.68
CA PRO A 119 -37.67 -10.45 -7.08
C PRO A 119 -38.79 -9.53 -7.58
N ARG A 120 -38.54 -8.90 -8.75
CA ARG A 120 -39.56 -8.21 -9.54
C ARG A 120 -40.43 -9.21 -10.27
#